data_AF-A0A2G9RAK3-F1
#
_entry.id   AF-A0A2G9RAK3-F1
#
_cell.length_a   1.000
_cell.length_b   1.000
_cell.length_c   1.000
_cell.angle_alpha   90.00
_cell.angle_beta   90.00
_cell.angle_gamma   90.00
#
_symmetry.space_group_name_H-M   'P 1'
#
loop_
_entity.id
_entity.type
_entity.pdbx_description
1 polymer ?
#
loop_
_entity_poly.entity_id
_entity_poly.type
_entity_poly.pdbx_seq_one_letter_code
_entity_poly.pdbx_strand_id
1 'polypeptide(L)'
;ETEPHEGKRKVESLWPIFRIHHQKTRYIFDLFYKRKAISRGYADKNLIAKWKKQGYENLCCLRCIQTRDTNFGTNCICRVPKSKLE
;
A
#
# COMPACT_ATOMS: atom_id res chain seq x y z
N GLU A 1 12.84 5.05 10.20
CA GLU A 1 13.14 6.45 9.82
C GLU A 1 14.62 6.76 9.95
N THR A 2 15.32 6.16 10.93
CA THR A 2 16.75 6.32 11.19
C THR A 2 17.68 5.40 10.38
N GLU A 3 17.16 4.64 9.41
CA GLU A 3 18.03 3.77 8.60
C GLU A 3 18.96 4.62 7.71
N PRO A 4 20.27 4.29 7.65
CA PRO A 4 21.17 4.95 6.71
C PRO A 4 20.75 4.62 5.28
N HIS A 5 21.04 5.56 4.38
CA HIS A 5 20.76 5.46 2.94
C HIS A 5 21.97 4.95 2.15
N GLU A 6 23.10 4.69 2.82
CA GLU A 6 24.31 4.12 2.21
C GLU A 6 24.00 2.76 1.57
N GLY A 7 24.46 2.57 0.33
CA GLY A 7 24.21 1.35 -0.45
C GLY A 7 22.79 1.19 -1.00
N LYS A 8 21.85 2.11 -0.71
CA LYS A 8 20.47 2.07 -1.24
C LYS A 8 20.31 3.07 -2.37
N ARG A 9 19.48 2.73 -3.37
CA ARG A 9 19.04 3.72 -4.35
C ARG A 9 18.19 4.79 -3.66
N LYS A 10 18.19 6.01 -4.22
CA LYS A 10 17.44 7.16 -3.68
C LYS A 10 15.96 6.85 -3.40
N VAL A 11 15.32 6.05 -4.26
CA VAL A 11 13.90 5.66 -4.09
C VAL A 11 13.70 4.48 -3.14
N GLU A 12 14.72 3.66 -2.97
CA GLU A 12 14.68 2.39 -2.23
C GLU A 12 14.75 2.62 -0.72
N SER A 13 15.40 3.69 -0.28
CA SER A 13 15.37 4.14 1.12
C SER A 13 13.94 4.42 1.63
N LEU A 14 12.99 4.72 0.74
CA LEU A 14 11.59 4.99 1.09
C LEU A 14 10.70 3.73 1.11
N TRP A 15 11.11 2.64 0.46
CA TRP A 15 10.28 1.43 0.36
C TRP A 15 9.90 0.81 1.72
N PRO A 16 10.80 0.73 2.71
CA PRO A 16 10.46 0.22 4.04
C PRO A 16 9.35 1.02 4.72
N ILE A 17 9.28 2.34 4.48
CA ILE A 17 8.25 3.23 5.06
C ILE A 17 6.87 2.80 4.55
N PHE A 18 6.72 2.64 3.22
CA PHE A 18 5.46 2.17 2.64
C PHE A 18 5.09 0.76 3.11
N ARG A 19 6.09 -0.13 3.24
CA ARG A 19 5.87 -1.50 3.73
C ARG A 19 5.33 -1.52 5.16
N ILE A 20 5.95 -0.76 6.07
CA ILE A 20 5.53 -0.67 7.48
C ILE A 20 4.15 0.00 7.57
N HIS A 21 3.93 1.09 6.83
CA HIS A 21 2.64 1.77 6.79
C HIS A 21 1.49 0.83 6.34
N HIS A 22 1.74 0.07 5.27
CA HIS A 22 0.82 -0.95 4.80
C HIS A 22 0.57 -2.01 5.88
N GLN A 23 1.61 -2.55 6.50
CA GLN A 23 1.50 -3.61 7.51
C GLN A 23 0.71 -3.15 8.75
N LYS A 24 0.99 -1.95 9.27
CA LYS A 24 0.25 -1.35 10.40
C LYS A 24 -1.24 -1.20 10.07
N THR A 25 -1.53 -0.65 8.88
CA THR A 25 -2.90 -0.46 8.42
C THR A 25 -3.61 -1.80 8.21
N ARG A 26 -2.93 -2.79 7.65
CA ARG A 26 -3.47 -4.14 7.40
C ARG A 26 -3.81 -4.85 8.69
N TYR A 27 -2.93 -4.78 9.68
CA TYR A 27 -3.15 -5.39 10.98
C TYR A 27 -4.45 -4.88 11.62
N ILE A 28 -4.66 -3.56 11.63
CA ILE A 28 -5.88 -2.95 12.16
C ILE A 28 -7.10 -3.31 11.32
N PHE A 29 -6.96 -3.33 9.99
CA PHE A 29 -8.03 -3.74 9.09
C PHE A 29 -8.49 -5.17 9.38
N ASP A 30 -7.56 -6.11 9.54
CA ASP A 30 -7.89 -7.51 9.82
C ASP A 30 -8.52 -7.68 11.20
N LEU A 31 -8.04 -6.96 12.22
CA LEU A 31 -8.65 -6.99 13.56
C LEU A 31 -10.06 -6.43 13.57
N PHE A 32 -10.33 -5.35 12.82
CA PHE A 32 -11.65 -4.69 12.82
C PHE A 32 -12.65 -5.39 11.89
N TYR A 33 -12.29 -5.63 10.63
CA TYR A 33 -13.24 -6.13 9.61
C TYR A 33 -13.32 -7.65 9.54
N LYS A 34 -12.22 -8.37 9.77
CA LYS A 34 -12.22 -9.85 9.70
C LYS A 34 -12.49 -10.48 11.06
N ARG A 35 -11.71 -10.11 12.07
CA ARG A 35 -11.77 -10.73 13.42
C ARG A 35 -12.76 -10.05 14.37
N LYS A 36 -13.15 -8.80 14.11
CA LYS A 36 -14.03 -7.97 14.96
C LYS A 36 -13.56 -7.87 16.42
N ALA A 37 -12.24 -7.85 16.64
CA ALA A 37 -11.62 -7.87 17.96
C ALA A 37 -11.40 -6.46 18.57
N ILE A 38 -11.58 -5.41 17.77
CA ILE A 38 -11.40 -4.00 18.18
C ILE A 38 -12.57 -3.15 17.69
N SER A 39 -12.86 -2.06 18.40
CA SER A 39 -13.91 -1.09 18.03
C SER A 39 -13.36 0.16 17.32
N ARG A 40 -12.12 0.56 17.59
CA ARG A 40 -11.42 1.69 16.95
C ARG A 40 -9.92 1.42 16.85
N GLY A 41 -9.25 2.03 15.87
CA GLY A 41 -7.79 1.93 15.69
C GLY A 41 -7.23 3.02 14.78
N TYR A 42 -5.93 3.27 14.89
CA TYR A 42 -5.19 4.26 14.10
C TYR A 42 -4.64 3.66 12.81
N ALA A 43 -5.37 3.82 11.71
CA ALA A 43 -4.99 3.29 10.41
C ALA A 43 -5.31 4.27 9.28
N ASP A 44 -4.69 4.07 8.12
CA ASP A 44 -4.96 4.86 6.92
C ASP A 44 -6.37 4.57 6.39
N LYS A 45 -7.27 5.53 6.60
CA LYS A 45 -8.69 5.44 6.19
C LYS A 45 -8.84 5.29 4.68
N ASN A 46 -7.99 5.96 3.89
CA ASN A 46 -8.08 5.97 2.44
C ASN A 46 -7.62 4.63 1.87
N LEU A 47 -6.53 4.07 2.40
CA LEU A 47 -6.05 2.76 2.01
C LEU A 47 -7.07 1.66 2.35
N ILE A 48 -7.66 1.72 3.55
CA ILE A 48 -8.75 0.82 3.97
C ILE A 48 -9.96 0.93 3.03
N ALA A 49 -10.35 2.15 2.66
CA ALA A 49 -11.47 2.36 1.74
C ALA A 49 -11.21 1.72 0.38
N LYS A 50 -9.95 1.68 -0.10
CA LYS A 50 -9.59 0.99 -1.33
C LYS A 50 -9.62 -0.53 -1.17
N TRP A 51 -9.13 -1.09 -0.06
CA TRP A 51 -9.18 -2.54 0.17
C TRP A 51 -10.58 -3.13 0.23
N LYS A 52 -11.61 -2.31 0.46
CA LYS A 52 -13.02 -2.73 0.40
C LYS A 52 -13.58 -2.80 -1.03
N LYS A 53 -12.87 -2.26 -2.03
CA LYS A 53 -13.31 -2.27 -3.43
C LYS A 53 -12.79 -3.52 -4.14
N GLN A 54 -13.64 -4.09 -4.98
CA GLN A 54 -13.29 -5.26 -5.80
C GLN A 54 -12.04 -4.96 -6.66
N GLY A 55 -11.07 -5.88 -6.63
CA GLY A 55 -9.81 -5.79 -7.36
C GLY A 55 -8.72 -4.96 -6.68
N TYR A 56 -9.00 -4.31 -5.55
CA TYR A 56 -8.05 -3.51 -4.78
C TYR A 56 -7.74 -4.09 -3.39
N GLU A 57 -8.18 -5.31 -3.11
CA GLU A 57 -8.10 -5.96 -1.79
C GLU A 57 -6.67 -6.02 -1.25
N ASN A 58 -5.68 -6.16 -2.15
CA ASN A 58 -4.25 -6.29 -1.86
C ASN A 58 -3.43 -5.09 -2.37
N LEU A 59 -4.01 -3.89 -2.40
CA LEU A 59 -3.32 -2.66 -2.83
C LEU A 59 -2.11 -2.32 -1.94
N CYS A 60 -0.94 -2.10 -2.56
CA CYS A 60 0.33 -1.68 -1.93
C CYS A 60 0.23 -0.34 -1.19
N CYS A 61 -0.11 0.72 -1.92
CA CYS A 61 -0.25 2.07 -1.40
C CYS A 61 -1.08 2.92 -2.35
N LEU A 62 -1.46 4.12 -1.93
CA LEU A 62 -2.27 5.04 -2.74
C LEU A 62 -1.51 5.60 -3.94
N ARG A 63 -0.17 5.73 -3.87
CA ARG A 63 0.65 6.18 -5.00
C ARG A 63 0.61 5.22 -6.18
N CYS A 64 0.52 3.90 -5.91
CA CYS A 64 0.47 2.87 -6.94
C CYS A 64 -0.74 2.99 -7.90
N ILE A 65 -1.78 3.72 -7.51
CA ILE A 65 -3.05 3.88 -8.27
C ILE A 65 -3.33 5.34 -8.64
N GLN A 66 -2.37 6.23 -8.39
CA GLN A 66 -2.55 7.65 -8.59
C GLN A 66 -2.04 8.02 -9.99
N THR A 67 -2.97 8.29 -10.90
CA THR A 67 -2.68 8.53 -12.32
C THR A 67 -1.79 9.75 -12.54
N ARG A 68 -1.97 10.82 -11.74
CA ARG A 68 -1.12 12.03 -11.79
C ARG A 68 0.34 11.80 -11.39
N ASP A 69 0.65 10.70 -10.72
CA ASP A 69 2.02 10.41 -10.26
C ASP A 69 2.84 9.69 -11.36
N THR A 70 2.26 9.45 -12.55
CA THR A 70 2.93 8.80 -13.69
C THR A 70 2.84 9.65 -14.96
N ASN A 71 3.85 9.54 -15.83
CA ASN A 71 3.95 10.36 -17.04
C ASN A 71 2.77 10.16 -18.01
N PHE A 72 2.23 8.95 -18.09
CA PHE A 72 1.18 8.58 -19.05
C PHE A 72 -0.22 8.49 -18.42
N GLY A 73 -0.40 8.99 -17.18
CA GLY A 73 -1.72 9.01 -16.55
C GLY A 73 -2.28 7.62 -16.21
N THR A 74 -1.42 6.63 -15.98
CA THR A 74 -1.82 5.23 -15.73
C THR A 74 -1.45 4.77 -14.32
N ASN A 75 -1.82 3.54 -13.97
CA ASN A 75 -1.45 2.92 -12.70
C ASN A 75 -0.03 2.31 -12.79
N CYS A 76 0.59 2.09 -11.64
CA CYS A 76 1.90 1.44 -11.58
C CYS A 76 1.84 -0.03 -12.01
N ILE A 77 2.94 -0.56 -12.56
CA ILE A 77 3.08 -1.97 -12.97
C ILE A 77 2.77 -2.96 -11.84
N CYS A 78 2.94 -2.59 -10.58
CA CYS A 78 2.55 -3.42 -9.44
C CYS A 78 1.02 -3.71 -9.36
N ARG A 79 0.21 -3.04 -10.18
CA ARG A 79 -1.23 -3.28 -10.33
C ARG A 79 -1.58 -4.21 -11.49
N VAL A 80 -0.60 -4.58 -12.31
CA VAL A 80 -0.80 -5.52 -13.42
C VAL A 80 -0.77 -6.95 -12.85
N PRO A 81 -1.77 -7.80 -13.15
CA PRO A 81 -1.75 -9.21 -12.76
C PRO A 81 -0.50 -9.91 -13.32
N LYS A 82 0.13 -10.76 -12.52
CA LYS A 82 1.34 -11.49 -12.94
C LYS A 82 1.15 -12.34 -14.19
N SER A 83 -0.06 -12.85 -14.42
CA SER A 83 -0.41 -13.61 -15.64
C SER A 83 -0.43 -12.78 -16.92
N LYS A 84 -0.32 -11.45 -16.81
CA LYS A 84 -0.30 -10.51 -17.94
C LYS A 84 1.04 -9.76 -18.05
N LEU A 85 2.06 -10.19 -17.31
CA LEU A 85 3.40 -9.57 -17.29
C LEU A 85 4.41 -10.29 -18.18
N GLU A 86 3.95 -11.23 -19.02
CA GLU A 86 4.78 -11.88 -20.04
C GLU A 86 5.41 -10.85 -21.00
#